data_AF-A0A6M2F0L8-F1
#
_entry.id   AF-A0A6M2F0L8-F1
#
_cell.length_a   1.000
_cell.length_b   1.000
_cell.length_c   1.000
_cell.angle_alpha   90.00
_cell.angle_beta   90.00
_cell.angle_gamma   90.00
#
_symmetry.space_group_name_H-M   'P 1'
#
loop_
_entity.id
_entity.type
_entity.pdbx_description
1 polymer ?
#
loop_
_entity_poly.entity_id
_entity_poly.type
_entity_poly.pdbx_seq_one_letter_code
_entity_poly.pdbx_strand_id
1 'polypeptide(L)'
;MSSALKLQRWWRGILFLKLRTKSAIVIQAHIRGWIGRQMASRERQCVALQREAVLKIQSAVRCSNCWKAFHCCKQAAIEIQGFVRGEITRNRLLGASHFHRATASYCKMQTSRVCLQSLELKIVMSSILKLQRWWRGVLLLKHRAKSAILVQSHVRGWIGRKKASRERQRVVVVQSHWKGFLARKNARGQLLDLRLRMQNSAKNVDDSMRIINRLIVALSELSSMKSVSGILHTCATLDMTTEHSQKCCEKLVAAGAIANLLKLIRSVSQSMPDQEVLKHALSVLRNLARYPHLIEVLIDSQGVVEIILWQLLRNKEEGYFIASEVMKKICSHQKGVEMVLRKPPIIKRLHSLVEELTRKASFEKKKPRGMAVRDNMERRLREAVELLKLINSKLW
;
A
#
# COMPACT_ATOMS: atom_id res chain seq x y z
N MET A 1 14.71 -57.86 -14.39
CA MET A 1 13.31 -57.57 -14.01
C MET A 1 13.14 -56.38 -13.04
N SER A 2 13.96 -56.22 -12.00
CA SER A 2 13.78 -55.17 -10.96
C SER A 2 13.81 -53.71 -11.47
N SER A 3 14.67 -53.39 -12.45
CA SER A 3 14.84 -52.02 -12.97
C SER A 3 13.65 -51.53 -13.81
N ALA A 4 13.03 -52.42 -14.59
CA ALA A 4 11.86 -52.10 -15.42
C ALA A 4 10.63 -51.74 -14.56
N LEU A 5 10.45 -52.44 -13.42
CA LEU A 5 9.37 -52.15 -12.47
C LEU A 5 9.53 -50.79 -11.80
N LYS A 6 10.77 -50.38 -11.47
CA LYS A 6 11.06 -49.05 -10.93
C LYS A 6 10.71 -47.95 -11.94
N LEU A 7 11.06 -48.15 -13.21
CA LEU A 7 10.77 -47.19 -14.28
C LEU A 7 9.26 -47.04 -14.51
N GLN A 8 8.52 -48.16 -14.55
CA GLN A 8 7.06 -48.16 -14.67
C GLN A 8 6.37 -47.48 -13.48
N ARG A 9 6.85 -47.70 -12.25
CA ARG A 9 6.31 -47.08 -11.04
C ARG A 9 6.54 -45.58 -11.01
N TRP A 10 7.73 -45.13 -11.43
CA TRP A 10 8.05 -43.71 -11.60
C TRP A 10 7.18 -43.04 -12.66
N TRP A 11 7.01 -43.68 -13.82
CA TRP A 11 6.16 -43.17 -14.89
C TRP A 11 4.69 -43.05 -14.49
N ARG A 12 4.15 -44.04 -13.77
CA ARG A 12 2.80 -43.99 -13.18
C ARG A 12 2.66 -42.85 -12.16
N GLY A 13 3.70 -42.59 -11.35
CA GLY A 13 3.75 -41.47 -10.42
C GLY A 13 3.69 -40.10 -11.13
N ILE A 14 4.44 -39.94 -12.22
CA ILE A 14 4.39 -38.73 -13.06
C ILE A 14 3.01 -38.55 -13.69
N LEU A 15 2.42 -39.61 -14.24
CA LEU A 15 1.10 -39.56 -14.85
C LEU A 15 0.03 -39.14 -13.82
N PHE A 16 0.11 -39.69 -12.61
CA PHE A 16 -0.78 -39.34 -11.50
C PHE A 16 -0.63 -37.88 -11.06
N LEU A 17 0.60 -37.37 -10.91
CA LEU A 17 0.88 -35.96 -10.59
C LEU A 17 0.36 -35.03 -11.70
N LYS A 18 0.44 -35.44 -12.97
CA LYS A 18 -0.06 -34.70 -14.13
C LYS A 18 -1.59 -34.67 -14.17
N LEU A 19 -2.26 -35.75 -13.75
CA LEU A 19 -3.72 -35.76 -13.57
C LEU A 19 -4.14 -34.84 -12.42
N ARG A 20 -3.46 -34.92 -11.26
CA ARG A 20 -3.79 -34.12 -10.08
C ARG A 20 -3.64 -32.63 -10.33
N THR A 21 -2.59 -32.22 -11.04
CA THR A 21 -2.41 -30.81 -11.43
C THR A 21 -3.49 -30.34 -12.41
N LYS A 22 -3.87 -31.15 -13.40
CA LYS A 22 -5.01 -30.84 -14.29
C LYS A 22 -6.32 -30.65 -13.53
N SER A 23 -6.67 -31.57 -12.64
CA SER A 23 -7.89 -31.46 -11.81
C SER A 23 -7.86 -30.24 -10.90
N ALA A 24 -6.71 -29.94 -10.29
CA ALA A 24 -6.54 -28.75 -9.44
C ALA A 24 -6.71 -27.45 -10.24
N ILE A 25 -6.18 -27.37 -11.46
CA ILE A 25 -6.33 -26.20 -12.34
C ILE A 25 -7.81 -25.97 -12.68
N VAL A 26 -8.58 -27.03 -12.99
CA VAL A 26 -10.01 -26.91 -13.30
C VAL A 26 -10.80 -26.39 -12.09
N ILE A 27 -10.56 -26.95 -10.90
CA ILE A 27 -11.23 -26.51 -9.66
C ILE A 27 -10.87 -25.06 -9.34
N GLN A 28 -9.58 -24.71 -9.42
CA GLN A 28 -9.12 -23.34 -9.17
C GLN A 28 -9.70 -22.34 -10.19
N ALA A 29 -9.79 -22.72 -11.47
CA ALA A 29 -10.41 -21.89 -12.51
C ALA A 29 -11.89 -21.65 -12.21
N HIS A 30 -12.62 -22.67 -11.77
CA HIS A 30 -14.03 -22.53 -11.42
C HIS A 30 -14.27 -21.65 -10.20
N ILE A 31 -13.45 -21.80 -9.16
CA ILE A 31 -13.50 -20.96 -7.95
C ILE A 31 -13.16 -19.50 -8.31
N ARG A 32 -12.09 -19.26 -9.07
CA ARG A 32 -11.74 -17.90 -9.54
C ARG A 32 -12.86 -17.28 -10.37
N GLY A 33 -13.47 -18.06 -11.26
CA GLY A 33 -14.62 -17.62 -12.06
C GLY A 33 -15.86 -17.31 -11.21
N TRP A 34 -16.16 -18.12 -10.18
CA TRP A 34 -17.25 -17.87 -9.25
C TRP A 34 -17.03 -16.60 -8.42
N ILE A 35 -15.82 -16.42 -7.87
CA ILE A 35 -15.44 -15.20 -7.14
C ILE A 35 -15.56 -13.97 -8.05
N GLY A 36 -15.07 -14.05 -9.29
CA GLY A 36 -15.18 -12.96 -10.27
C GLY A 36 -16.63 -12.58 -10.57
N ARG A 37 -17.51 -13.57 -10.77
CA ARG A 37 -18.95 -13.33 -10.99
C ARG A 37 -19.63 -12.72 -9.76
N GLN A 38 -19.26 -13.15 -8.56
CA GLN A 38 -19.83 -12.62 -7.32
C GLN A 38 -19.41 -11.18 -7.07
N MET A 39 -18.13 -10.83 -7.33
CA MET A 39 -17.66 -9.45 -7.24
C MET A 39 -18.36 -8.56 -8.26
N ALA A 40 -18.48 -8.98 -9.52
CA ALA A 40 -19.17 -8.22 -10.56
C ALA A 40 -20.67 -8.03 -10.24
N SER A 41 -21.34 -9.03 -9.63
CA SER A 41 -22.73 -8.91 -9.20
C SER A 41 -22.91 -7.88 -8.09
N ARG A 42 -22.01 -7.86 -7.10
CA ARG A 42 -22.02 -6.86 -6.02
C ARG A 42 -21.77 -5.45 -6.53
N GLU A 43 -20.83 -5.29 -7.46
CA GLU A 43 -20.52 -3.99 -8.08
C GLU A 43 -21.72 -3.44 -8.87
N ARG A 44 -22.37 -4.28 -9.69
CA ARG A 44 -23.61 -3.91 -10.39
C ARG A 44 -24.72 -3.50 -9.43
N GLN A 45 -24.88 -4.20 -8.31
CA GLN A 45 -25.91 -3.88 -7.32
C GLN A 45 -25.62 -2.54 -6.62
N CYS A 46 -24.36 -2.24 -6.33
CA CYS A 46 -23.96 -0.93 -5.81
C CYS A 46 -24.28 0.20 -6.80
N VAL A 47 -23.90 0.04 -8.07
CA VAL A 47 -24.19 1.02 -9.14
C VAL A 47 -25.70 1.19 -9.34
N ALA A 48 -26.49 0.12 -9.27
CA ALA A 48 -27.94 0.19 -9.37
C ALA A 48 -28.57 1.02 -8.22
N LEU A 49 -28.13 0.79 -6.98
CA LEU A 49 -28.58 1.58 -5.81
C LEU A 49 -28.21 3.05 -5.92
N GLN A 50 -26.99 3.35 -6.38
CA GLN A 50 -26.55 4.73 -6.63
C GLN A 50 -27.41 5.40 -7.71
N ARG A 51 -27.69 4.70 -8.81
CA ARG A 51 -28.54 5.20 -9.89
C ARG A 51 -29.96 5.47 -9.42
N GLU A 52 -30.54 4.58 -8.61
CA GLU A 52 -31.88 4.78 -8.03
C GLU A 52 -31.93 6.01 -7.12
N ALA A 53 -30.91 6.20 -6.28
CA ALA A 53 -30.81 7.39 -5.43
C ALA A 53 -30.72 8.68 -6.25
N VAL A 54 -29.90 8.69 -7.31
CA VAL A 54 -29.79 9.84 -8.24
C VAL A 54 -31.12 10.15 -8.89
N LEU A 55 -31.86 9.13 -9.37
CA LEU A 55 -33.18 9.33 -9.98
C LEU A 55 -34.19 9.93 -9.01
N LYS A 56 -34.19 9.50 -7.73
CA LYS A 56 -35.05 10.08 -6.68
C LYS A 56 -34.71 11.54 -6.39
N ILE A 57 -33.43 11.89 -6.36
CA ILE A 57 -32.99 13.28 -6.15
C ILE A 57 -33.40 14.14 -7.35
N GLN A 58 -33.13 13.67 -8.57
CA GLN A 58 -33.47 14.40 -9.79
C GLN A 58 -34.98 14.63 -9.92
N SER A 59 -35.81 13.62 -9.61
CA SER A 59 -37.26 13.78 -9.66
C SER A 59 -37.78 14.78 -8.62
N ALA A 60 -37.23 14.75 -7.41
CA ALA A 60 -37.56 15.72 -6.36
C ALA A 60 -37.19 17.16 -6.75
N VAL A 61 -36.00 17.36 -7.34
CA VAL A 61 -35.54 18.68 -7.82
C VAL A 61 -36.43 19.18 -8.96
N ARG A 62 -36.74 18.32 -9.94
CA ARG A 62 -37.65 18.68 -11.05
C ARG A 62 -39.02 19.08 -10.53
N CYS A 63 -39.59 18.30 -9.62
CA CYS A 63 -40.87 18.60 -8.99
C CYS A 63 -40.84 19.95 -8.25
N SER A 64 -39.78 20.23 -7.48
CA SER A 64 -39.60 21.51 -6.77
C SER A 64 -39.56 22.70 -7.74
N ASN A 65 -38.83 22.57 -8.85
CA ASN A 65 -38.74 23.62 -9.85
C ASN A 65 -40.10 23.88 -10.54
N CYS A 66 -40.84 22.82 -10.89
CA CYS A 66 -42.19 22.95 -11.43
C CYS A 66 -43.14 23.63 -10.43
N TRP A 67 -43.08 23.26 -9.16
CA TRP A 67 -43.89 23.88 -8.10
C TRP A 67 -43.57 25.37 -7.92
N LYS A 68 -42.29 25.74 -7.95
CA LYS A 68 -41.86 27.14 -7.89
C LYS A 68 -42.39 27.93 -9.09
N ALA A 69 -42.21 27.41 -10.31
CA ALA A 69 -42.70 28.06 -11.52
C ALA A 69 -44.23 28.24 -11.49
N PHE A 70 -44.97 27.21 -11.10
CA PHE A 70 -46.42 27.28 -10.92
C PHE A 70 -46.84 28.35 -9.92
N HIS A 71 -46.17 28.43 -8.77
CA HIS A 71 -46.46 29.46 -7.77
C HIS A 71 -46.18 30.87 -8.30
N CYS A 72 -45.08 31.08 -9.02
CA CYS A 72 -44.79 32.38 -9.64
C CYS A 72 -45.87 32.78 -10.64
N CYS A 73 -46.26 31.88 -11.56
CA CYS A 73 -47.32 32.15 -12.52
C CYS A 73 -48.67 32.40 -11.84
N LYS A 74 -49.01 31.62 -10.82
CA LYS A 74 -50.24 31.79 -10.03
C LYS A 74 -50.26 33.16 -9.34
N GLN A 75 -49.14 33.57 -8.75
CA GLN A 75 -49.04 34.85 -8.05
C GLN A 75 -49.19 36.02 -9.03
N ALA A 76 -48.50 35.97 -10.17
CA ALA A 76 -48.64 36.97 -11.22
C ALA A 76 -50.08 37.05 -11.78
N ALA A 77 -50.73 35.90 -11.98
CA ALA A 77 -52.13 35.86 -12.42
C ALA A 77 -53.07 36.51 -11.39
N ILE A 78 -52.88 36.25 -10.10
CA ILE A 78 -53.67 36.87 -9.02
C ILE A 78 -53.46 38.39 -9.00
N GLU A 79 -52.24 38.87 -9.22
CA GLU A 79 -51.93 40.30 -9.27
C GLU A 79 -52.61 40.99 -10.47
N ILE A 80 -52.53 40.41 -11.67
CA ILE A 80 -53.20 40.93 -12.87
C ILE A 80 -54.72 40.93 -12.67
N GLN A 81 -55.29 39.83 -12.19
CA GLN A 81 -56.72 39.74 -11.89
C GLN A 81 -57.15 40.79 -10.85
N GLY A 82 -56.32 41.02 -9.83
CA GLY A 82 -56.53 42.07 -8.83
C GLY A 82 -56.54 43.47 -9.45
N PHE A 83 -55.59 43.77 -10.34
CA PHE A 83 -55.51 45.04 -11.04
C PHE A 83 -56.72 45.29 -11.94
N VAL A 84 -57.09 44.30 -12.77
CA VAL A 84 -58.24 44.39 -13.68
C VAL A 84 -59.55 44.58 -12.91
N ARG A 85 -59.77 43.80 -11.83
CA ARG A 85 -60.95 43.98 -10.96
C ARG A 85 -60.98 45.36 -10.31
N GLY A 86 -59.81 45.86 -9.87
CA GLY A 86 -59.66 47.21 -9.37
C GLY A 86 -60.05 48.26 -10.41
N GLU A 87 -59.59 48.10 -11.64
CA GLU A 87 -59.84 49.02 -12.76
C GLU A 87 -61.31 49.04 -13.19
N ILE A 88 -61.95 47.87 -13.31
CA ILE A 88 -63.39 47.77 -13.56
C ILE A 88 -64.18 48.51 -12.47
N THR A 89 -63.76 48.39 -11.22
CA THR A 89 -64.42 49.09 -10.10
C THR A 89 -64.22 50.61 -10.19
N ARG A 90 -63.01 51.08 -10.51
CA ARG A 90 -62.74 52.52 -10.72
C ARG A 90 -63.52 53.07 -11.91
N ASN A 91 -63.60 52.36 -13.03
CA ASN A 91 -64.35 52.80 -14.20
C ASN A 91 -65.87 52.82 -13.96
N ARG A 92 -66.41 51.95 -13.11
CA ARG A 92 -67.80 52.06 -12.64
C ARG A 92 -68.02 53.31 -11.80
N LEU A 93 -67.08 53.66 -10.91
CA LEU A 93 -67.15 54.87 -10.09
C LEU A 93 -66.98 56.15 -10.92
N LEU A 94 -66.03 56.17 -11.86
CA LEU A 94 -65.77 57.30 -12.75
C LEU A 94 -66.86 57.46 -13.82
N GLY A 95 -67.40 56.35 -14.35
CA GLY A 95 -68.58 56.35 -15.23
C GLY A 95 -69.83 56.88 -14.53
N ALA A 96 -70.02 56.56 -13.25
CA ALA A 96 -71.07 57.16 -12.42
C ALA A 96 -70.90 58.68 -12.24
N SER A 97 -69.65 59.19 -12.22
CA SER A 97 -69.39 60.63 -12.11
C SER A 97 -69.67 61.45 -13.37
N HIS A 98 -69.65 60.86 -14.57
CA HIS A 98 -70.07 61.56 -15.80
C HIS A 98 -71.59 61.69 -15.92
N PHE A 99 -72.35 60.73 -15.37
CA PHE A 99 -73.82 60.78 -15.39
C PHE A 99 -74.41 61.78 -14.40
N HIS A 100 -73.66 62.20 -13.38
CA HIS A 100 -74.11 63.19 -12.38
C HIS A 100 -74.01 64.66 -12.81
N ARG A 101 -73.43 64.97 -13.98
CA ARG A 101 -73.31 66.37 -14.43
C ARG A 101 -74.59 66.94 -15.08
N ALA A 102 -75.56 66.10 -15.46
CA ALA A 102 -76.85 66.56 -16.01
C ALA A 102 -77.95 66.77 -14.95
N THR A 103 -77.67 66.53 -13.66
CA THR A 103 -78.67 66.65 -12.57
C THR A 103 -78.19 67.63 -11.51
N ALA A 104 -77.57 68.73 -11.92
CA ALA A 104 -76.91 69.71 -11.05
C ALA A 104 -77.87 70.70 -10.35
N SER A 105 -79.15 70.37 -10.17
CA SER A 105 -80.11 71.22 -9.45
C SER A 105 -80.81 70.57 -8.25
N TYR A 106 -80.46 69.32 -7.87
CA TYR A 106 -81.14 68.65 -6.74
C TYR A 106 -80.24 68.17 -5.58
N CYS A 107 -78.91 68.18 -5.68
CA CYS A 107 -78.08 67.49 -4.68
C CYS A 107 -77.15 68.39 -3.86
N LYS A 108 -77.73 69.22 -2.97
CA LYS A 108 -77.01 69.77 -1.80
C LYS A 108 -76.84 68.76 -0.65
N MET A 109 -77.36 67.52 -0.79
CA MET A 109 -77.21 66.43 0.20
C MET A 109 -76.11 65.39 -0.12
N GLN A 110 -75.48 65.43 -1.30
CA GLN A 110 -74.67 64.29 -1.76
C GLN A 110 -73.17 64.35 -1.40
N THR A 111 -72.62 65.52 -1.07
CA THR A 111 -71.23 65.67 -0.62
C THR A 111 -70.97 65.13 0.80
N SER A 112 -71.97 65.16 1.69
CA SER A 112 -71.89 64.51 3.02
C SER A 112 -71.84 62.98 2.89
N ARG A 113 -72.68 62.40 2.03
CA ARG A 113 -72.71 60.94 1.80
C ARG A 113 -71.40 60.39 1.23
N VAL A 114 -70.73 61.08 0.30
CA VAL A 114 -69.46 60.61 -0.29
C VAL A 114 -68.30 60.68 0.72
N CYS A 115 -68.26 61.70 1.58
CA CYS A 115 -67.25 61.81 2.66
C CYS A 115 -67.47 60.76 3.76
N LEU A 116 -68.73 60.53 4.16
CA LEU A 116 -69.10 59.47 5.11
C LEU A 116 -68.79 58.08 4.55
N GLN A 117 -69.08 57.84 3.26
CA GLN A 117 -68.77 56.59 2.58
C GLN A 117 -67.25 56.35 2.46
N SER A 118 -66.44 57.41 2.31
CA SER A 118 -64.97 57.36 2.37
C SER A 118 -64.43 57.01 3.76
N LEU A 119 -65.04 57.55 4.82
CA LEU A 119 -64.67 57.23 6.21
C LEU A 119 -65.09 55.81 6.59
N GLU A 120 -66.30 55.39 6.24
CA GLU A 120 -66.81 54.02 6.42
C GLU A 120 -65.92 52.99 5.72
N LEU A 121 -65.51 53.25 4.47
CA LEU A 121 -64.57 52.39 3.74
C LEU A 121 -63.20 52.33 4.42
N LYS A 122 -62.69 53.44 4.97
CA LYS A 122 -61.43 53.43 5.76
C LYS A 122 -61.56 52.64 7.04
N ILE A 123 -62.69 52.71 7.75
CA ILE A 123 -62.96 51.92 8.96
C ILE A 123 -63.03 50.42 8.61
N VAL A 124 -63.75 50.05 7.55
CA VAL A 124 -63.83 48.67 7.06
C VAL A 124 -62.45 48.17 6.65
N MET A 125 -61.70 48.95 5.87
CA MET A 125 -60.34 48.58 5.43
C MET A 125 -59.39 48.41 6.62
N SER A 126 -59.44 49.32 7.60
CA SER A 126 -58.65 49.23 8.83
C SER A 126 -59.00 47.98 9.65
N SER A 127 -60.29 47.61 9.68
CA SER A 127 -60.77 46.41 10.37
C SER A 127 -60.32 45.13 9.66
N ILE A 128 -60.38 45.11 8.33
CA ILE A 128 -59.84 44.02 7.50
C ILE A 128 -58.33 43.85 7.74
N LEU A 129 -57.56 44.94 7.75
CA LEU A 129 -56.12 44.89 8.01
C LEU A 129 -55.80 44.39 9.43
N LYS A 130 -56.58 44.77 10.44
CA LYS A 130 -56.45 44.24 11.81
C LYS A 130 -56.69 42.74 11.84
N LEU A 131 -57.76 42.27 11.21
CA LEU A 131 -58.10 40.84 11.13
C LEU A 131 -57.01 40.05 10.37
N GLN A 132 -56.51 40.58 9.25
CA GLN A 132 -55.43 39.97 8.48
C GLN A 132 -54.13 39.89 9.28
N ARG A 133 -53.75 40.95 10.02
CA ARG A 133 -52.57 40.94 10.89
C ARG A 133 -52.72 39.93 12.02
N TRP A 134 -53.87 39.90 12.67
CA TRP A 134 -54.17 38.91 13.71
C TRP A 134 -54.05 37.48 13.16
N TRP A 135 -54.67 37.20 12.01
CA TRP A 135 -54.62 35.88 11.39
C TRP A 135 -53.20 35.46 10.99
N ARG A 136 -52.38 36.39 10.46
CA ARG A 136 -50.95 36.15 10.20
C ARG A 136 -50.19 35.80 11.49
N GLY A 137 -50.51 36.47 12.60
CA GLY A 137 -49.97 36.16 13.92
C GLY A 137 -50.33 34.74 14.38
N VAL A 138 -51.60 34.35 14.25
CA VAL A 138 -52.08 32.99 14.57
C VAL A 138 -51.36 31.93 13.74
N LEU A 139 -51.22 32.14 12.42
CA LEU A 139 -50.49 31.22 11.55
C LEU A 139 -49.01 31.11 11.95
N LEU A 140 -48.35 32.22 12.26
CA LEU A 140 -46.96 32.22 12.71
C LEU A 140 -46.77 31.41 14.00
N LEU A 141 -47.64 31.60 14.99
CA LEU A 141 -47.60 30.83 16.24
C LEU A 141 -47.82 29.33 15.98
N LYS A 142 -48.76 28.97 15.11
CA LYS A 142 -48.99 27.58 14.70
C LYS A 142 -47.77 26.96 14.01
N HIS A 143 -47.09 27.70 13.14
CA HIS A 143 -45.85 27.25 12.48
C HIS A 143 -44.69 27.09 13.48
N ARG A 144 -44.52 28.04 14.41
CA ARG A 144 -43.51 27.96 15.48
C ARG A 144 -43.75 26.77 16.39
N ALA A 145 -44.99 26.54 16.82
CA ALA A 145 -45.35 25.39 17.65
C ALA A 145 -45.05 24.05 16.95
N LYS A 146 -45.44 23.89 15.68
CA LYS A 146 -45.11 22.70 14.89
C LYS A 146 -43.60 22.47 14.78
N SER A 147 -42.84 23.55 14.51
CA SER A 147 -41.40 23.48 14.39
C SER A 147 -40.74 23.10 15.72
N ALA A 148 -41.20 23.70 16.83
CA ALA A 148 -40.71 23.39 18.16
C ALA A 148 -40.97 21.92 18.54
N ILE A 149 -42.17 21.39 18.26
CA ILE A 149 -42.51 19.98 18.50
C ILE A 149 -41.58 19.05 17.71
N LEU A 150 -41.30 19.37 16.43
CA LEU A 150 -40.42 18.57 15.58
C LEU A 150 -38.97 18.59 16.08
N VAL A 151 -38.46 19.75 16.49
CA VAL A 151 -37.12 19.88 17.08
C VAL A 151 -37.05 19.09 18.39
N GLN A 152 -38.03 19.26 19.28
CA GLN A 152 -38.09 18.56 20.56
C GLN A 152 -38.16 17.04 20.38
N SER A 153 -38.94 16.53 19.42
CA SER A 153 -39.04 15.09 19.16
C SER A 153 -37.71 14.51 18.67
N HIS A 154 -36.99 15.23 17.79
CA HIS A 154 -35.66 14.84 17.33
C HIS A 154 -34.63 14.83 18.45
N VAL A 155 -34.63 15.87 19.29
CA VAL A 155 -33.71 15.97 20.45
C VAL A 155 -33.97 14.83 21.44
N ARG A 156 -35.23 14.58 21.81
CA ARG A 156 -35.59 13.45 22.70
C ARG A 156 -35.15 12.12 22.10
N GLY A 157 -35.39 11.91 20.81
CA GLY A 157 -34.93 10.71 20.09
C GLY A 157 -33.40 10.56 20.08
N TRP A 158 -32.67 11.66 19.89
CA TRP A 158 -31.21 11.66 19.93
C TRP A 158 -30.67 11.32 21.32
N ILE A 159 -31.24 11.91 22.38
CA ILE A 159 -30.87 11.60 23.78
C ILE A 159 -31.09 10.11 24.06
N GLY A 160 -32.23 9.55 23.66
CA GLY A 160 -32.55 8.12 23.83
C GLY A 160 -31.54 7.21 23.12
N ARG A 161 -31.25 7.48 21.84
CA ARG A 161 -30.24 6.73 21.07
C ARG A 161 -28.84 6.82 21.69
N LYS A 162 -28.45 8.01 22.17
CA LYS A 162 -27.16 8.23 22.82
C LYS A 162 -27.04 7.43 24.12
N LYS A 163 -28.10 7.39 24.94
CA LYS A 163 -28.13 6.59 26.17
C LYS A 163 -28.04 5.10 25.86
N ALA A 164 -28.82 4.59 24.91
CA ALA A 164 -28.80 3.19 24.51
C ALA A 164 -27.44 2.76 23.92
N SER A 165 -26.83 3.61 23.10
CA SER A 165 -25.50 3.36 22.55
C SER A 165 -24.42 3.27 23.63
N ARG A 166 -24.44 4.17 24.62
CA ARG A 166 -23.53 4.13 25.77
C ARG A 166 -23.70 2.84 26.59
N GLU A 167 -24.93 2.44 26.85
CA GLU A 167 -25.21 1.22 27.61
C GLU A 167 -24.75 -0.03 26.86
N ARG A 168 -25.05 -0.11 25.56
CA ARG A 168 -24.53 -1.18 24.70
C ARG A 168 -23.01 -1.25 24.72
N GLN A 169 -22.32 -0.11 24.67
CA GLN A 169 -20.86 -0.09 24.71
C GLN A 169 -20.31 -0.66 26.02
N ARG A 170 -20.92 -0.31 27.16
CA ARG A 170 -20.55 -0.86 28.47
C ARG A 170 -20.71 -2.38 28.51
N VAL A 171 -21.84 -2.89 28.04
CA VAL A 171 -22.10 -4.33 27.96
C VAL A 171 -21.07 -5.04 27.08
N VAL A 172 -20.76 -4.48 25.90
CA VAL A 172 -19.75 -5.04 24.99
C VAL A 172 -18.38 -5.11 25.64
N VAL A 173 -17.98 -4.09 26.40
CA VAL A 173 -16.71 -4.07 27.14
C VAL A 173 -16.69 -5.17 28.20
N VAL A 174 -17.73 -5.29 29.02
CA VAL A 174 -17.81 -6.36 30.03
C VAL A 174 -17.75 -7.75 29.38
N GLN A 175 -18.50 -7.95 28.30
CA GLN A 175 -18.51 -9.21 27.55
C GLN A 175 -17.14 -9.52 26.92
N SER A 176 -16.41 -8.52 26.41
CA SER A 176 -15.10 -8.75 25.81
C SER A 176 -14.06 -9.14 26.87
N HIS A 177 -14.09 -8.50 28.04
CA HIS A 177 -13.24 -8.89 29.17
C HIS A 177 -13.53 -10.32 29.63
N TRP A 178 -14.80 -10.69 29.76
CA TRP A 178 -15.19 -12.05 30.16
C TRP A 178 -14.75 -13.10 29.14
N LYS A 179 -15.00 -12.87 27.84
CA LYS A 179 -14.55 -13.77 26.76
C LYS A 179 -13.03 -13.92 26.75
N GLY A 180 -12.30 -12.81 26.93
CA GLY A 180 -10.84 -12.84 27.03
C GLY A 180 -10.34 -13.62 28.25
N PHE A 181 -10.98 -13.47 29.41
CA PHE A 181 -10.67 -14.26 30.60
C PHE A 181 -10.91 -15.75 30.36
N LEU A 182 -12.06 -16.13 29.80
CA LEU A 182 -12.40 -17.52 29.51
C LEU A 182 -11.39 -18.15 28.53
N ALA A 183 -11.01 -17.43 27.47
CA ALA A 183 -9.99 -17.88 26.53
C ALA A 183 -8.64 -18.15 27.23
N ARG A 184 -8.19 -17.24 28.10
CA ARG A 184 -6.95 -17.43 28.88
C ARG A 184 -7.05 -18.59 29.86
N LYS A 185 -8.19 -18.77 30.53
CA LYS A 185 -8.44 -19.88 31.45
C LYS A 185 -8.35 -21.21 30.72
N ASN A 186 -9.00 -21.33 29.56
CA ASN A 186 -8.99 -22.53 28.74
C ASN A 186 -7.60 -22.85 28.17
N ALA A 187 -6.83 -21.83 27.79
CA ALA A 187 -5.47 -22.00 27.26
C ALA A 187 -4.39 -22.26 28.33
N ARG A 188 -4.71 -22.14 29.63
CA ARG A 188 -3.71 -22.20 30.72
C ARG A 188 -2.89 -23.49 30.71
N GLY A 189 -3.54 -24.64 30.53
CA GLY A 189 -2.84 -25.93 30.47
C GLY A 189 -1.87 -26.03 29.29
N GLN A 190 -2.31 -25.61 28.09
CA GLN A 190 -1.48 -25.60 26.88
C GLN A 190 -0.29 -24.63 27.01
N LEU A 191 -0.49 -23.48 27.64
CA LEU A 191 0.59 -22.52 27.89
C LEU A 191 1.61 -23.04 28.91
N LEU A 192 1.16 -23.76 29.94
CA LEU A 192 2.05 -24.41 30.90
C LEU A 192 2.86 -25.52 30.24
N ASP A 193 2.22 -26.36 29.42
CA ASP A 193 2.90 -27.37 28.61
C ASP A 193 3.93 -26.75 27.66
N LEU A 194 3.56 -25.69 26.93
CA LEU A 194 4.48 -24.98 26.04
C LEU A 194 5.67 -24.40 26.81
N ARG A 195 5.44 -23.83 28.00
CA ARG A 195 6.50 -23.31 28.86
C ARG A 195 7.42 -24.42 29.34
N LEU A 196 6.86 -25.56 29.76
CA LEU A 196 7.65 -26.72 30.20
C LEU A 196 8.49 -27.27 29.05
N ARG A 197 7.92 -27.42 27.85
CA ARG A 197 8.66 -27.84 26.66
C ARG A 197 9.77 -26.87 26.30
N MET A 198 9.50 -25.56 26.35
CA MET A 198 10.51 -24.54 26.11
C MET A 198 11.65 -24.62 27.13
N GLN A 199 11.34 -24.81 28.42
CA GLN A 199 12.35 -24.97 29.48
C GLN A 199 13.17 -26.26 29.30
N ASN A 200 12.51 -27.37 28.97
CA ASN A 200 13.20 -28.65 28.71
C ASN A 200 14.12 -28.54 27.48
N SER A 201 13.64 -27.93 26.39
CA SER A 201 14.48 -27.64 25.23
C SER A 201 15.67 -26.74 25.59
N ALA A 202 15.46 -25.71 26.41
CA ALA A 202 16.53 -24.81 26.85
C ALA A 202 17.58 -25.52 27.72
N LYS A 203 17.16 -26.43 28.61
CA LYS A 203 18.07 -27.25 29.45
C LYS A 203 18.89 -28.22 28.61
N ASN A 204 18.29 -28.78 27.56
CA ASN A 204 18.92 -29.76 26.68
C ASN A 204 19.72 -29.12 25.53
N VAL A 205 19.97 -27.81 25.56
CA VAL A 205 20.82 -27.15 24.56
C VAL A 205 22.28 -27.54 24.81
N ASP A 206 22.76 -28.47 24.01
CA ASP A 206 24.18 -28.71 23.84
C ASP A 206 24.82 -27.51 23.11
N ASP A 207 25.87 -26.92 23.70
CA ASP A 207 26.61 -25.81 23.10
C ASP A 207 27.19 -26.23 21.75
N SER A 208 27.62 -27.49 21.58
CA SER A 208 28.16 -28.02 20.33
C SER A 208 27.16 -27.93 19.18
N MET A 209 25.86 -28.08 19.48
CA MET A 209 24.76 -28.06 18.51
C MET A 209 24.29 -26.65 18.15
N ARG A 210 24.80 -25.62 18.83
CA ARG A 210 24.53 -24.22 18.44
C ARG A 210 25.05 -24.00 17.03
N ILE A 211 24.25 -23.31 16.21
CA ILE A 211 24.56 -23.09 14.79
C ILE A 211 25.97 -22.53 14.59
N ILE A 212 26.41 -21.63 15.48
CA ILE A 212 27.73 -21.01 15.42
C ILE A 212 28.87 -22.00 15.68
N ASN A 213 28.70 -22.93 16.62
CA ASN A 213 29.72 -23.91 16.96
C ASN A 213 29.76 -25.03 15.90
N ARG A 214 28.60 -25.45 15.39
CA ARG A 214 28.50 -26.36 14.23
C ARG A 214 29.18 -25.78 12.99
N LEU A 215 29.04 -24.47 12.75
CA LEU A 215 29.69 -23.80 11.64
C LEU A 215 31.20 -23.68 11.81
N ILE A 216 31.69 -23.44 13.03
CA ILE A 216 33.13 -23.44 13.33
C ILE A 216 33.74 -24.83 13.04
N VAL A 217 33.07 -25.90 13.47
CA VAL A 217 33.50 -27.28 13.18
C VAL A 217 33.48 -27.54 11.67
N ALA A 218 32.37 -27.24 10.99
CA ALA A 218 32.26 -27.45 9.54
C ALA A 218 33.28 -26.62 8.75
N LEU A 219 33.62 -25.41 9.20
CA LEU A 219 34.65 -24.57 8.62
C LEU A 219 36.05 -25.20 8.77
N SER A 220 36.36 -25.79 9.94
CA SER A 220 37.63 -26.48 10.16
C SER A 220 37.78 -27.72 9.26
N GLU A 221 36.67 -28.42 9.02
CA GLU A 221 36.61 -29.61 8.16
C GLU A 221 36.54 -29.26 6.66
N LEU A 222 36.17 -28.03 6.31
CA LEU A 222 35.93 -27.58 4.93
C LEU A 222 37.12 -27.86 3.99
N SER A 223 38.35 -27.73 4.51
CA SER A 223 39.57 -27.99 3.75
C SER A 223 39.88 -29.49 3.54
N SER A 224 39.26 -30.36 4.34
CA SER A 224 39.41 -31.82 4.32
C SER A 224 38.29 -32.53 3.57
N MET A 225 37.19 -31.82 3.27
CA MET A 225 36.04 -32.35 2.56
C MET A 225 36.41 -32.75 1.13
N LYS A 226 36.15 -34.01 0.77
CA LYS A 226 36.34 -34.53 -0.60
C LYS A 226 35.13 -34.37 -1.50
N SER A 227 33.94 -34.18 -0.91
CA SER A 227 32.67 -34.06 -1.64
C SER A 227 32.36 -32.61 -1.97
N VAL A 228 32.29 -32.27 -3.26
CA VAL A 228 31.89 -30.94 -3.73
C VAL A 228 30.49 -30.56 -3.21
N SER A 229 29.58 -31.53 -3.10
CA SER A 229 28.24 -31.31 -2.53
C SER A 229 28.29 -30.95 -1.04
N GLY A 230 29.21 -31.55 -0.27
CA GLY A 230 29.42 -31.24 1.15
C GLY A 230 30.03 -29.85 1.34
N ILE A 231 31.01 -29.48 0.50
CA ILE A 231 31.61 -28.14 0.47
C ILE A 231 30.53 -27.10 0.14
N LEU A 232 29.72 -27.34 -0.89
CA LEU A 232 28.65 -26.43 -1.29
C LEU A 232 27.62 -26.22 -0.17
N HIS A 233 27.17 -27.31 0.46
CA HIS A 233 26.21 -27.21 1.57
C HIS A 233 26.77 -26.40 2.76
N THR A 234 28.05 -26.61 3.08
CA THR A 234 28.73 -25.88 4.16
C THR A 234 28.87 -24.40 3.82
N CYS A 235 29.33 -24.06 2.62
CA CYS A 235 29.45 -22.68 2.16
C CYS A 235 28.09 -21.97 2.08
N ALA A 236 27.03 -22.64 1.62
CA ALA A 236 25.68 -22.07 1.59
C ALA A 236 25.16 -21.79 3.01
N THR A 237 25.46 -22.66 3.98
CA THR A 237 25.07 -22.46 5.38
C THR A 237 25.88 -21.31 6.01
N LEU A 238 27.18 -21.21 5.72
CA LEU A 238 28.02 -20.08 6.14
C LEU A 238 27.51 -18.76 5.57
N ASP A 239 27.14 -18.73 4.30
CA ASP A 239 26.60 -17.55 3.62
C ASP A 239 25.31 -17.07 4.30
N MET A 240 24.31 -17.95 4.42
CA MET A 240 23.02 -17.64 5.05
C MET A 240 23.16 -17.15 6.50
N THR A 241 24.08 -17.72 7.28
CA THR A 241 24.25 -17.34 8.69
C THR A 241 25.06 -16.05 8.88
N THR A 242 26.03 -15.79 8.01
CA THR A 242 26.80 -14.53 8.02
C THR A 242 26.01 -13.36 7.48
N GLU A 243 25.03 -13.61 6.60
CA GLU A 243 24.13 -12.56 6.08
C GLU A 243 23.30 -11.90 7.19
N HIS A 244 22.88 -12.68 8.20
CA HIS A 244 21.91 -12.23 9.21
C HIS A 244 22.49 -11.99 10.61
N SER A 245 23.76 -12.31 10.88
CA SER A 245 24.33 -12.23 12.23
C SER A 245 25.77 -11.72 12.28
N GLN A 246 25.95 -10.48 12.76
CA GLN A 246 27.26 -9.90 13.05
C GLN A 246 28.09 -10.78 14.01
N LYS A 247 27.48 -11.28 15.08
CA LYS A 247 28.14 -12.14 16.07
C LYS A 247 28.65 -13.45 15.44
N CYS A 248 27.94 -13.97 14.43
CA CYS A 248 28.42 -15.11 13.65
C CYS A 248 29.68 -14.75 12.85
N CYS A 249 29.66 -13.61 12.16
CA CYS A 249 30.82 -13.09 11.43
C CYS A 249 32.05 -12.94 12.34
N GLU A 250 31.90 -12.31 13.51
CA GLU A 250 32.97 -12.12 14.49
C GLU A 250 33.58 -13.46 14.95
N LYS A 251 32.76 -14.43 15.35
CA LYS A 251 33.26 -15.73 15.79
C LYS A 251 33.91 -16.54 14.67
N LEU A 252 33.37 -16.47 13.45
CA LEU A 252 33.95 -17.16 12.30
C LEU A 252 35.31 -16.58 11.93
N VAL A 253 35.45 -15.25 11.94
CA VAL A 253 36.74 -14.58 11.72
C VAL A 253 37.75 -14.98 12.80
N ALA A 254 37.34 -14.98 14.08
CA ALA A 254 38.19 -15.45 15.18
C ALA A 254 38.61 -16.92 15.03
N ALA A 255 37.77 -17.75 14.41
CA ALA A 255 38.06 -19.15 14.09
C ALA A 255 38.89 -19.35 12.79
N GLY A 256 39.38 -18.27 12.17
CA GLY A 256 40.23 -18.34 10.97
C GLY A 256 39.48 -18.52 9.66
N ALA A 257 38.19 -18.14 9.59
CA ALA A 257 37.38 -18.30 8.38
C ALA A 257 37.97 -17.65 7.14
N ILE A 258 38.60 -16.48 7.26
CA ILE A 258 39.14 -15.75 6.12
C ILE A 258 40.20 -16.58 5.39
N ALA A 259 41.19 -17.12 6.12
CA ALA A 259 42.24 -17.95 5.53
C ALA A 259 41.68 -19.22 4.86
N ASN A 260 40.71 -19.88 5.50
CA ASN A 260 40.07 -21.09 4.97
C ASN A 260 39.27 -20.80 3.69
N LEU A 261 38.47 -19.72 3.67
CA LEU A 261 37.71 -19.29 2.50
C LEU A 261 38.63 -18.87 1.36
N LEU A 262 39.70 -18.13 1.64
CA LEU A 262 40.69 -17.74 0.63
C LEU A 262 41.41 -18.95 0.02
N LYS A 263 41.74 -19.96 0.83
CA LYS A 263 42.30 -21.23 0.36
C LYS A 263 41.31 -21.96 -0.55
N LEU A 264 40.04 -22.04 -0.16
CA LEU A 264 38.98 -22.65 -0.95
C LEU A 264 38.79 -21.92 -2.28
N ILE A 265 38.69 -20.59 -2.27
CA ILE A 265 38.52 -19.77 -3.48
C ILE A 265 39.67 -19.98 -4.47
N ARG A 266 40.89 -20.22 -4.00
CA ARG A 266 42.05 -20.55 -4.86
C ARG A 266 41.95 -21.95 -5.47
N SER A 267 41.43 -22.94 -4.75
CA SER A 267 41.37 -24.34 -5.21
C SER A 267 40.19 -24.63 -6.14
N VAL A 268 39.17 -23.78 -6.15
CA VAL A 268 37.94 -23.99 -6.92
C VAL A 268 38.20 -23.87 -8.43
N SER A 269 37.81 -24.90 -9.19
CA SER A 269 38.01 -24.97 -10.64
C SER A 269 36.91 -24.25 -11.43
N GLN A 270 36.97 -24.28 -12.77
CA GLN A 270 35.96 -23.67 -13.65
C GLN A 270 34.70 -24.53 -13.85
N SER A 271 34.59 -25.68 -13.15
CA SER A 271 33.42 -26.53 -13.27
C SER A 271 32.15 -25.86 -12.71
N MET A 272 30.97 -26.21 -13.25
CA MET A 272 29.68 -25.65 -12.78
C MET A 272 29.44 -25.78 -11.27
N PRO A 273 29.66 -26.94 -10.60
CA PRO A 273 29.44 -27.03 -9.16
C PRO A 273 30.46 -26.24 -8.34
N ASP A 274 31.66 -26.08 -8.87
CA ASP A 274 32.72 -25.26 -8.27
C ASP A 274 32.36 -23.76 -8.32
N GLN A 275 31.66 -23.28 -9.35
CA GLN A 275 31.23 -21.88 -9.44
C GLN A 275 30.18 -21.49 -8.39
N GLU A 276 29.27 -22.38 -8.00
CA GLU A 276 28.33 -22.11 -6.91
C GLU A 276 29.04 -22.10 -5.54
N VAL A 277 30.05 -22.95 -5.34
CA VAL A 277 30.91 -22.91 -4.14
C VAL A 277 31.63 -21.56 -4.07
N LEU A 278 32.20 -21.10 -5.19
CA LEU A 278 32.87 -19.81 -5.27
C LEU A 278 31.92 -18.65 -4.92
N LYS A 279 30.70 -18.66 -5.47
CA LYS A 279 29.68 -17.64 -5.22
C LYS A 279 29.38 -17.52 -3.72
N HIS A 280 29.09 -18.63 -3.04
CA HIS A 280 28.82 -18.61 -1.61
C HIS A 280 30.05 -18.19 -0.80
N ALA A 281 31.25 -18.68 -1.14
CA ALA A 281 32.48 -18.28 -0.43
C ALA A 281 32.78 -16.78 -0.56
N LEU A 282 32.62 -16.20 -1.76
CA LEU A 282 32.75 -14.76 -1.99
C LEU A 282 31.65 -13.97 -1.27
N SER A 283 30.42 -14.49 -1.23
CA SER A 283 29.31 -13.86 -0.50
C SER A 283 29.57 -13.81 0.99
N VAL A 284 30.14 -14.86 1.58
CA VAL A 284 30.59 -14.84 2.98
C VAL A 284 31.61 -13.73 3.18
N LEU A 285 32.65 -13.61 2.35
CA LEU A 285 33.65 -12.53 2.47
C LEU A 285 33.02 -11.13 2.34
N ARG A 286 32.03 -10.98 1.45
CA ARG A 286 31.24 -9.74 1.34
C ARG A 286 30.46 -9.44 2.61
N ASN A 287 29.82 -10.44 3.21
CA ASN A 287 29.07 -10.29 4.47
C ASN A 287 30.00 -9.85 5.61
N LEU A 288 31.22 -10.38 5.67
CA LEU A 288 32.26 -9.94 6.61
C LEU A 288 32.69 -8.48 6.36
N ALA A 289 32.93 -8.12 5.09
CA ALA A 289 33.37 -6.78 4.69
C ALA A 289 32.33 -5.66 4.95
N ARG A 290 31.10 -6.01 5.35
CA ARG A 290 30.08 -5.04 5.78
C ARG A 290 30.43 -4.36 7.10
N TYR A 291 31.16 -5.04 7.99
CA TYR A 291 31.43 -4.57 9.34
C TYR A 291 32.81 -3.89 9.45
N PRO A 292 32.92 -2.65 9.95
CA PRO A 292 34.18 -1.89 9.95
C PRO A 292 35.36 -2.56 10.64
N HIS A 293 35.15 -3.26 11.76
CA HIS A 293 36.24 -3.94 12.46
C HIS A 293 36.67 -5.25 11.77
N LEU A 294 35.77 -5.91 11.02
CA LEU A 294 36.09 -7.15 10.31
C LEU A 294 36.75 -6.89 8.96
N ILE A 295 36.45 -5.76 8.30
CA ILE A 295 37.10 -5.42 7.05
C ILE A 295 38.59 -5.11 7.24
N GLU A 296 39.00 -4.55 8.37
CA GLU A 296 40.41 -4.37 8.71
C GLU A 296 41.13 -5.72 8.81
N VAL A 297 40.53 -6.69 9.53
CA VAL A 297 41.07 -8.06 9.61
C VAL A 297 41.11 -8.74 8.23
N LEU A 298 40.10 -8.48 7.38
CA LEU A 298 40.08 -8.96 6.00
C LEU A 298 41.22 -8.35 5.17
N ILE A 299 41.46 -7.04 5.27
CA ILE A 299 42.54 -6.34 4.54
C ILE A 299 43.92 -6.85 4.99
N ASP A 300 44.06 -7.16 6.27
CA ASP A 300 45.32 -7.64 6.86
C ASP A 300 45.63 -9.10 6.52
N SER A 301 44.63 -9.82 5.98
CA SER A 301 44.80 -11.21 5.56
C SER A 301 45.62 -11.31 4.28
N GLN A 302 46.70 -12.10 4.33
CA GLN A 302 47.65 -12.23 3.23
C GLN A 302 46.99 -12.76 1.95
N GLY A 303 47.16 -12.02 0.86
CA GLY A 303 46.74 -12.46 -0.48
C GLY A 303 45.27 -12.22 -0.81
N VAL A 304 44.50 -11.55 0.07
CA VAL A 304 43.07 -11.27 -0.16
C VAL A 304 42.86 -10.45 -1.43
N VAL A 305 43.65 -9.38 -1.61
CA VAL A 305 43.54 -8.45 -2.74
C VAL A 305 43.79 -9.21 -4.05
N GLU A 306 44.86 -9.99 -4.10
CA GLU A 306 45.23 -10.76 -5.28
C GLU A 306 44.19 -11.83 -5.61
N ILE A 307 43.67 -12.55 -4.62
CA ILE A 307 42.66 -13.60 -4.83
C ILE A 307 41.37 -12.97 -5.37
N ILE A 308 40.84 -11.94 -4.70
CA ILE A 308 39.54 -11.38 -5.07
C ILE A 308 39.63 -10.68 -6.44
N LEU A 309 40.71 -9.94 -6.72
CA LEU A 309 40.93 -9.35 -8.04
C LEU A 309 41.11 -10.42 -9.12
N TRP A 310 41.79 -11.53 -8.83
CA TRP A 310 41.89 -12.62 -9.79
C TRP A 310 40.52 -13.23 -10.09
N GLN A 311 39.64 -13.38 -9.09
CA GLN A 311 38.27 -13.84 -9.30
C GLN A 311 37.42 -12.81 -10.06
N LEU A 312 37.61 -11.50 -9.81
CA LEU A 312 36.96 -10.45 -10.59
C LEU A 312 37.37 -10.50 -12.07
N LEU A 313 38.64 -10.74 -12.37
CA LEU A 313 39.15 -10.79 -13.74
C LEU A 313 38.74 -12.09 -14.47
N ARG A 314 38.56 -13.19 -13.73
CA ARG A 314 38.27 -14.52 -14.30
C ARG A 314 36.78 -14.77 -14.53
N ASN A 315 35.90 -14.21 -13.69
CA ASN A 315 34.46 -14.51 -13.73
C ASN A 315 33.68 -13.55 -14.64
N LYS A 316 32.61 -14.08 -15.27
CA LYS A 316 31.68 -13.31 -16.12
C LYS A 316 30.23 -13.31 -15.62
N GLU A 317 29.96 -14.13 -14.60
CA GLU A 317 28.65 -14.37 -14.01
C GLU A 317 28.54 -13.71 -12.62
N GLU A 318 27.60 -14.15 -11.79
CA GLU A 318 27.30 -13.56 -10.47
C GLU A 318 28.54 -13.36 -9.56
N GLY A 319 29.50 -14.28 -9.62
CA GLY A 319 30.75 -14.17 -8.86
C GLY A 319 31.58 -12.92 -9.19
N TYR A 320 31.46 -12.37 -10.41
CA TYR A 320 32.07 -11.10 -10.80
C TYR A 320 31.55 -9.95 -9.93
N PHE A 321 30.22 -9.86 -9.77
CA PHE A 321 29.58 -8.78 -9.04
C PHE A 321 29.90 -8.84 -7.54
N ILE A 322 29.86 -10.04 -6.95
CA ILE A 322 30.22 -10.24 -5.55
C ILE A 322 31.70 -9.89 -5.31
N ALA A 323 32.61 -10.33 -6.19
CA ALA A 323 34.03 -9.97 -6.09
C ALA A 323 34.26 -8.45 -6.23
N SER A 324 33.52 -7.79 -7.12
CA SER A 324 33.56 -6.33 -7.28
C SER A 324 33.12 -5.63 -6.01
N GLU A 325 32.01 -6.05 -5.39
CA GLU A 325 31.50 -5.50 -4.14
C GLU A 325 32.53 -5.62 -3.00
N VAL A 326 33.16 -6.79 -2.86
CA VAL A 326 34.23 -7.01 -1.88
C VAL A 326 35.41 -6.07 -2.15
N MET A 327 35.85 -5.95 -3.41
CA MET A 327 36.96 -5.06 -3.77
C MET A 327 36.63 -3.59 -3.54
N LYS A 328 35.43 -3.13 -3.87
CA LYS A 328 34.99 -1.75 -3.61
C LYS A 328 35.01 -1.45 -2.11
N LYS A 329 34.62 -2.41 -1.27
CA LYS A 329 34.69 -2.28 0.19
C LYS A 329 36.14 -2.21 0.68
N ILE A 330 37.03 -3.05 0.16
CA ILE A 330 38.47 -3.01 0.47
C ILE A 330 39.06 -1.64 0.07
N CYS A 331 38.82 -1.18 -1.16
CA CYS A 331 39.29 0.11 -1.68
C CYS A 331 38.61 1.33 -1.03
N SER A 332 37.55 1.13 -0.24
CA SER A 332 37.00 2.20 0.59
C SER A 332 37.91 2.54 1.77
N HIS A 333 38.86 1.67 2.14
CA HIS A 333 39.83 1.87 3.22
C HIS A 333 41.21 2.22 2.65
N GLN A 334 41.92 3.14 3.30
CA GLN A 334 43.23 3.62 2.82
C GLN A 334 44.25 2.48 2.71
N LYS A 335 44.35 1.65 3.76
CA LYS A 335 45.20 0.46 3.79
C LYS A 335 44.90 -0.53 2.65
N GLY A 336 43.63 -0.67 2.30
CA GLY A 336 43.20 -1.49 1.17
C GLY A 336 43.69 -0.95 -0.17
N VAL A 337 43.56 0.36 -0.40
CA VAL A 337 44.08 1.02 -1.61
C VAL A 337 45.58 0.88 -1.72
N GLU A 338 46.33 1.13 -0.65
CA GLU A 338 47.79 0.96 -0.63
C GLU A 338 48.22 -0.47 -1.02
N MET A 339 47.51 -1.48 -0.51
CA MET A 339 47.76 -2.88 -0.87
C MET A 339 47.48 -3.17 -2.35
N VAL A 340 46.44 -2.56 -2.94
CA VAL A 340 46.17 -2.65 -4.39
C VAL A 340 47.28 -1.96 -5.19
N LEU A 341 47.69 -0.75 -4.80
CA LEU A 341 48.72 0.06 -5.47
C LEU A 341 50.10 -0.61 -5.47
N ARG A 342 50.42 -1.37 -4.42
CA ARG A 342 51.63 -2.21 -4.36
C ARG A 342 51.66 -3.34 -5.39
N LYS A 343 50.59 -3.54 -6.18
CA LYS A 343 50.49 -4.55 -7.25
C LYS A 343 50.21 -3.95 -8.64
N PRO A 344 51.18 -3.22 -9.24
CA PRO A 344 51.03 -2.61 -10.58
C PRO A 344 50.53 -3.57 -11.69
N PRO A 345 50.94 -4.86 -11.76
CA PRO A 345 50.45 -5.76 -12.80
C PRO A 345 48.94 -6.00 -12.75
N ILE A 346 48.35 -5.99 -11.55
CA ILE A 346 46.92 -6.23 -11.36
C ILE A 346 46.11 -5.01 -11.78
N ILE A 347 46.61 -3.81 -11.46
CA ILE A 347 46.01 -2.55 -11.89
C ILE A 347 46.03 -2.44 -13.42
N LYS A 348 47.16 -2.76 -14.07
CA LYS A 348 47.23 -2.82 -15.53
C LYS A 348 46.17 -3.75 -16.13
N ARG A 349 45.99 -4.94 -15.57
CA ARG A 349 44.94 -5.88 -16.00
C ARG A 349 43.53 -5.34 -15.82
N LEU A 350 43.25 -4.61 -14.74
CA LEU A 350 41.95 -3.97 -14.51
C LEU A 350 41.68 -2.85 -15.54
N HIS A 351 42.69 -2.05 -15.88
CA HIS A 351 42.59 -1.08 -16.98
C HIS A 351 42.31 -1.77 -18.32
N SER A 352 43.05 -2.83 -18.65
CA SER A 352 42.80 -3.62 -19.88
C SER A 352 41.39 -4.21 -19.92
N LEU A 353 40.85 -4.67 -18.78
CA LEU A 353 39.46 -5.16 -18.69
C LEU A 353 38.46 -4.04 -19.01
N VAL A 354 38.66 -2.85 -18.47
CA VAL A 354 37.78 -1.69 -18.74
C VAL A 354 37.84 -1.29 -20.21
N GLU A 355 39.02 -1.28 -20.83
CA GLU A 355 39.17 -1.03 -22.26
C GLU A 355 38.47 -2.09 -23.12
N GLU A 356 38.60 -3.37 -22.76
CA GLU A 356 37.93 -4.48 -23.45
C GLU A 356 36.40 -4.36 -23.34
N LEU A 357 35.86 -4.13 -22.14
CA LEU A 357 34.43 -3.97 -21.90
C LEU A 357 33.87 -2.71 -22.60
N THR A 358 34.64 -1.61 -22.63
CA THR A 358 34.26 -0.38 -23.33
C THR A 358 34.19 -0.59 -24.84
N ARG A 359 35.20 -1.26 -25.42
CA ARG A 359 35.18 -1.62 -26.85
C ARG A 359 33.97 -2.49 -27.17
N LYS A 360 33.72 -3.56 -26.40
CA LYS A 360 32.57 -4.47 -26.61
C LYS A 360 31.22 -3.76 -26.51
N ALA A 361 31.04 -2.89 -25.51
CA ALA A 361 29.83 -2.08 -25.36
C ALA A 361 29.59 -1.15 -26.56
N SER A 362 30.66 -0.59 -27.16
CA SER A 362 30.56 0.28 -28.34
C SER A 362 30.18 -0.48 -29.62
N PHE A 363 30.63 -1.74 -29.77
CA PHE A 363 30.30 -2.59 -30.93
C PHE A 363 28.87 -3.13 -30.86
N GLU A 364 28.37 -3.49 -29.67
CA GLU A 364 27.01 -4.03 -29.52
C GLU A 364 25.90 -2.98 -29.66
N LYS A 365 26.18 -1.69 -29.42
CA LYS A 365 25.24 -0.60 -29.74
C LYS A 365 24.82 -0.59 -31.22
N LYS A 366 25.59 -1.23 -32.10
CA LYS A 366 25.34 -1.32 -33.55
C LYS A 366 24.56 -2.57 -33.99
N LYS A 367 24.25 -3.54 -33.11
CA LYS A 367 23.50 -4.78 -33.46
C LYS A 367 22.28 -5.00 -32.55
N PRO A 368 21.06 -5.22 -33.09
CA PRO A 368 19.83 -5.29 -32.29
C PRO A 368 19.49 -6.63 -31.63
N ARG A 369 20.38 -7.65 -31.63
CA ARG A 369 20.09 -8.97 -31.03
C ARG A 369 20.90 -9.18 -29.74
N GLY A 370 20.22 -9.36 -28.60
CA GLY A 370 20.82 -9.82 -27.33
C GLY A 370 20.76 -8.85 -26.15
N MET A 371 19.60 -8.26 -25.83
CA MET A 371 19.43 -7.28 -24.74
C MET A 371 20.04 -7.71 -23.40
N ALA A 372 19.87 -8.96 -22.98
CA ALA A 372 20.40 -9.46 -21.70
C ALA A 372 21.93 -9.50 -21.64
N VAL A 373 22.60 -9.82 -22.76
CA VAL A 373 24.06 -9.87 -22.84
C VAL A 373 24.64 -8.45 -22.78
N ARG A 374 24.00 -7.51 -23.47
CA ARG A 374 24.33 -6.09 -23.43
C ARG A 374 24.18 -5.51 -22.03
N ASP A 375 23.05 -5.76 -21.36
CA ASP A 375 22.79 -5.28 -20.00
C ASP A 375 23.81 -5.82 -19.00
N ASN A 376 24.20 -7.10 -19.12
CA ASN A 376 25.25 -7.69 -18.28
C ASN A 376 26.61 -7.01 -18.53
N MET A 377 27.00 -6.79 -19.79
CA MET A 377 28.27 -6.12 -20.11
C MET A 377 28.31 -4.67 -19.62
N GLU A 378 27.23 -3.91 -19.77
CA GLU A 378 27.14 -2.54 -19.25
C GLU A 378 27.20 -2.51 -17.71
N ARG A 379 26.56 -3.47 -17.03
CA ARG A 379 26.69 -3.64 -15.58
C ARG A 379 28.14 -3.93 -15.18
N ARG A 380 28.82 -4.87 -15.85
CA ARG A 380 30.23 -5.19 -15.57
C ARG A 380 31.16 -4.00 -15.82
N LEU A 381 30.94 -3.25 -16.90
CA LEU A 381 31.71 -2.05 -17.19
C LEU A 381 31.56 -0.99 -16.08
N ARG A 382 30.33 -0.75 -15.60
CA ARG A 382 30.07 0.18 -14.49
C ARG A 382 30.83 -0.21 -13.23
N GLU A 383 30.74 -1.48 -12.83
CA GLU A 383 31.45 -2.03 -11.67
C GLU A 383 32.97 -1.82 -11.74
N ALA A 384 33.59 -2.17 -12.87
CA ALA A 384 35.04 -2.00 -13.05
C ALA A 384 35.48 -0.52 -13.05
N VAL A 385 34.70 0.35 -13.68
CA VAL A 385 34.98 1.80 -13.71
C VAL A 385 34.86 2.41 -12.32
N GLU A 386 33.82 2.06 -11.55
CA GLU A 386 33.67 2.49 -10.16
C GLU A 386 34.84 2.05 -9.29
N LEU A 387 35.28 0.79 -9.45
CA LEU A 387 36.43 0.28 -8.71
C LEU A 387 37.72 1.06 -9.04
N LEU A 388 38.00 1.35 -10.31
CA LEU A 388 39.14 2.20 -10.70
C LEU A 388 39.03 3.61 -10.14
N LYS A 389 37.84 4.20 -10.12
CA LYS A 389 37.62 5.52 -9.51
C LYS A 389 37.97 5.51 -8.02
N LEU A 390 37.56 4.48 -7.27
CA LEU A 390 37.89 4.35 -5.84
C LEU A 390 39.39 4.20 -5.59
N ILE A 391 40.10 3.47 -6.46
CA ILE A 391 41.56 3.34 -6.38
C ILE A 391 42.23 4.70 -6.65
N ASN A 392 41.74 5.44 -7.66
CA ASN A 392 42.35 6.70 -8.07
C ASN A 392 41.97 7.89 -7.18
N SER A 393 40.79 7.89 -6.54
CA SER A 393 40.33 9.00 -5.69
C SER A 393 41.12 9.16 -4.39
N LYS A 394 41.97 8.18 -4.06
CA LYS A 394 42.79 8.15 -2.83
C LYS A 394 44.29 8.21 -3.10
N LEU A 395 44.67 8.50 -4.36
CA LEU A 395 46.04 8.83 -4.77
C LEU A 395 46.39 10.31 -4.53
N TRP A 396 45.40 11.14 -4.14
CA TRP A 396 45.52 12.58 -3.96
C TRP A 396 45.17 12.98 -2.53
#